data_AF-A0A8U0M414-F1
#
_entry.id   AF-A0A8U0M414-F1
#
_cell.length_a   1.000
_cell.length_b   1.000
_cell.length_c   1.000
_cell.angle_alpha   90.00
_cell.angle_beta   90.00
_cell.angle_gamma   90.00
#
_symmetry.space_group_name_H-M   'P 1'
#
loop_
_entity.id
_entity.type
_entity.pdbx_description
1 polymer ?
#
loop_
_entity_poly.entity_id
_entity_poly.type
_entity_poly.pdbx_seq_one_letter_code
_entity_poly.pdbx_strand_id
1 'polypeptide(L)'
;MKKWLIYTGCLLRGLIVLYLINRANNEATTAQTVLAQQKAAETKAEGILSNAPRDLVISAYTWQKREGGSTAVHSFSVHNTSKRHAYKAISLRFFYFSDLGTEVGRIDQVIDKVIQIGETVRVDRLELGMLPQHTYGADVEIID
;
A
#
# COMPACT_ATOMS: atom_id res chain seq x y z
N MET A 1 34.99 -10.31 65.65
CA MET A 1 34.96 -9.47 64.42
C MET A 1 34.51 -10.25 63.15
N LYS A 2 33.52 -11.16 63.21
CA LYS A 2 33.11 -11.99 62.04
C LYS A 2 31.66 -11.78 61.55
N LYS A 3 30.84 -10.99 62.25
CA LYS A 3 29.41 -10.81 61.90
C LYS A 3 29.14 -9.67 60.90
N TRP A 4 30.10 -8.77 60.68
CA TRP A 4 29.93 -7.58 59.81
C TRP A 4 30.06 -7.90 58.30
N LEU A 5 30.69 -9.02 57.94
CA LEU A 5 30.88 -9.47 56.55
C LEU A 5 29.65 -10.19 55.95
N ILE A 6 28.70 -10.63 56.79
CA ILE A 6 27.53 -11.39 56.34
C ILE A 6 26.38 -10.44 55.94
N TYR A 7 26.22 -9.32 56.64
CA TYR A 7 25.16 -8.34 56.36
C TYR A 7 25.40 -7.54 55.07
N THR A 8 26.66 -7.26 54.73
CA THR A 8 27.04 -6.56 53.49
C THR A 8 26.84 -7.42 52.24
N GLY A 9 27.06 -8.74 52.33
CA GLY A 9 26.81 -9.68 51.22
C GLY A 9 25.33 -9.88 50.89
N CYS A 10 24.44 -9.86 51.89
CA CYS A 10 22.99 -9.99 51.67
C CYS A 10 22.37 -8.73 51.05
N LEU A 11 22.81 -7.53 51.44
CA LEU A 11 22.32 -6.27 50.87
C LEU A 11 22.72 -6.10 49.39
N LEU A 12 23.94 -6.51 49.02
CA LEU A 12 24.41 -6.43 47.63
C LEU A 12 23.65 -7.41 46.72
N ARG A 13 23.33 -8.62 47.21
CA ARG A 13 22.50 -9.59 46.46
C ARG A 13 21.06 -9.12 46.29
N GLY A 14 20.47 -8.48 47.31
CA GLY A 14 19.12 -7.89 47.20
C GLY A 14 19.03 -6.78 46.17
N LEU A 15 20.04 -5.91 46.08
CA LEU A 15 20.11 -4.83 45.09
C LEU A 15 20.27 -5.36 43.66
N ILE A 16 21.07 -6.41 43.46
CA ILE A 16 21.23 -7.04 42.14
C ILE A 16 19.91 -7.67 41.68
N VAL A 17 19.18 -8.32 42.58
CA VAL A 17 17.87 -8.93 42.25
C VAL A 17 16.84 -7.85 41.91
N LEU A 18 16.75 -6.76 42.68
CA LEU A 18 15.85 -5.64 42.36
C LEU A 18 16.19 -4.98 41.02
N TYR A 19 17.48 -4.81 40.73
CA TYR A 19 17.94 -4.25 39.46
C TYR A 19 17.54 -5.13 38.26
N LEU A 20 17.70 -6.45 38.38
CA LEU A 20 17.31 -7.40 37.33
C LEU A 20 15.79 -7.45 37.14
N ILE A 21 15.00 -7.38 38.20
CA ILE A 21 13.53 -7.35 38.12
C ILE A 21 13.06 -6.06 37.43
N ASN A 22 13.60 -4.90 37.82
CA ASN A 22 13.26 -3.63 37.18
C ASN A 22 13.66 -3.60 35.70
N ARG A 23 14.82 -4.17 35.36
CA ARG A 23 15.26 -4.28 33.96
C ARG A 23 14.32 -5.17 33.14
N ALA A 24 13.96 -6.35 33.65
CA ALA A 24 13.04 -7.26 32.98
C ALA A 24 11.64 -6.64 32.79
N ASN A 25 11.15 -5.90 33.79
CA ASN A 25 9.86 -5.19 33.70
C ASN A 25 9.90 -4.06 32.67
N ASN A 26 11.00 -3.31 32.58
CA ASN A 26 11.17 -2.27 31.58
C ASN A 26 11.24 -2.87 30.16
N GLU A 27 11.99 -3.96 29.97
CA GLU A 27 12.11 -4.65 28.68
C GLU A 27 10.77 -5.25 28.22
N ALA A 28 9.98 -5.84 29.14
CA ALA A 28 8.63 -6.34 28.85
C ALA A 28 7.65 -5.22 28.46
N THR A 29 7.75 -4.06 29.13
CA THR A 29 6.91 -2.90 28.85
C THR A 29 7.23 -2.30 27.47
N THR A 30 8.52 -2.24 27.11
CA THR A 30 8.96 -1.79 25.77
C THR A 30 8.53 -2.77 24.67
N ALA A 31 8.66 -4.08 24.90
CA ALA A 31 8.22 -5.08 23.92
C ALA A 31 6.70 -5.02 23.68
N GLN A 32 5.90 -4.82 24.74
CA GLN A 32 4.45 -4.67 24.62
C GLN A 32 4.05 -3.38 23.90
N THR A 33 4.76 -2.27 24.11
CA THR A 33 4.48 -1.02 23.39
C THR A 33 4.84 -1.11 21.91
N VAL A 34 5.95 -1.78 21.55
CA VAL A 34 6.32 -2.00 20.14
C VAL A 34 5.32 -2.91 19.44
N LEU A 35 4.87 -4.00 20.07
CA LEU A 35 3.83 -4.87 19.53
C LEU A 35 2.48 -4.16 19.38
N ALA A 36 2.09 -3.31 20.33
CA ALA A 36 0.87 -2.51 20.24
C ALA A 36 0.96 -1.46 19.11
N GLN A 37 2.13 -0.85 18.91
CA GLN A 37 2.37 0.09 17.81
C GLN A 37 2.41 -0.60 16.45
N GLN A 38 3.02 -1.79 16.34
CA GLN A 38 3.00 -2.61 15.13
C GLN A 38 1.58 -3.06 14.80
N LYS A 39 0.84 -3.57 15.79
CA LYS A 39 -0.57 -3.95 15.59
C LYS A 39 -1.45 -2.76 15.23
N ALA A 40 -1.21 -1.58 15.81
CA ALA A 40 -1.91 -0.35 15.42
C ALA A 40 -1.53 0.13 14.00
N ALA A 41 -0.26 -0.03 13.60
CA ALA A 41 0.20 0.26 12.24
C ALA A 41 -0.37 -0.73 11.21
N GLU A 42 -0.45 -2.02 11.56
CA GLU A 42 -1.08 -3.08 10.77
C GLU A 42 -2.60 -2.87 10.68
N THR A 43 -3.28 -2.54 11.78
CA THR A 43 -4.72 -2.22 11.77
C THR A 43 -5.01 -0.96 10.94
N LYS A 44 -4.10 0.02 10.97
CA LYS A 44 -4.17 1.22 10.11
C LYS A 44 -3.76 0.91 8.66
N ALA A 45 -3.09 -0.21 8.40
CA ALA A 45 -2.77 -0.66 7.05
C ALA A 45 -3.94 -1.45 6.44
N GLU A 46 -4.56 -2.36 7.21
CA GLU A 46 -5.71 -3.19 6.81
C GLU A 46 -7.01 -2.39 6.72
N GLY A 47 -7.21 -1.36 7.57
CA GLY A 47 -8.35 -0.45 7.48
C GLY A 47 -8.34 0.51 6.27
N ILE A 48 -7.36 0.39 5.37
CA ILE A 48 -7.25 1.19 4.13
C ILE A 48 -7.32 0.26 2.90
N LEU A 49 -8.07 -0.83 2.98
CA LEU A 49 -8.79 -1.35 1.82
C LEU A 49 -10.19 -0.73 1.86
N SER A 50 -10.25 0.50 1.37
CA SER A 50 -11.50 1.28 1.34
C SER A 50 -12.42 0.68 0.28
N ASN A 51 -13.40 -0.12 0.69
CA ASN A 51 -14.59 -0.51 -0.09
C ASN A 51 -15.53 0.70 -0.35
N ALA A 52 -14.98 1.92 -0.44
CA ALA A 52 -15.78 3.10 -0.79
C ALA A 52 -16.25 2.96 -2.24
N PRO A 53 -17.47 3.42 -2.60
CA PRO A 53 -17.79 3.72 -3.99
C PRO A 53 -16.65 4.60 -4.51
N ARG A 54 -15.89 4.11 -5.51
CA ARG A 54 -14.64 4.76 -5.89
C ARG A 54 -14.96 6.13 -6.49
N ASP A 55 -14.81 7.17 -5.66
CA ASP A 55 -14.87 8.58 -6.03
C ASP A 55 -13.61 8.96 -6.85
N LEU A 56 -13.30 8.18 -7.88
CA LEU A 56 -12.13 8.34 -8.73
C LEU A 56 -12.61 8.51 -10.17
N VAL A 57 -12.12 9.55 -10.83
CA VAL A 57 -12.48 9.86 -12.22
C VAL A 57 -11.24 9.76 -13.09
N ILE A 58 -11.29 8.90 -14.11
CA ILE A 58 -10.27 8.86 -15.16
C ILE A 58 -10.56 9.95 -16.19
N SER A 59 -9.53 10.68 -16.60
CA SER A 59 -9.60 11.72 -17.62
C SER A 59 -8.34 11.76 -18.49
N ALA A 60 -8.44 12.43 -19.64
CA ALA A 60 -7.33 12.59 -20.59
C ALA A 60 -6.68 11.24 -20.98
N TYR A 61 -7.49 10.19 -21.09
CA TYR A 61 -7.00 8.87 -21.45
C TYR A 61 -6.59 8.84 -22.92
N THR A 62 -5.36 8.41 -23.15
CA THR A 62 -4.81 8.12 -24.47
C THR A 62 -4.04 6.82 -24.41
N TRP A 63 -3.94 6.16 -25.55
CA TRP A 63 -3.12 4.99 -25.69
C TRP A 63 -2.56 4.91 -27.09
N GLN A 64 -1.47 4.16 -27.25
CA GLN A 64 -0.85 3.91 -28.54
C GLN A 64 -0.15 2.56 -28.53
N LYS A 65 -0.14 1.88 -29.67
CA LYS A 65 0.73 0.73 -29.88
C LYS A 65 2.18 1.21 -29.96
N ARG A 66 3.11 0.47 -29.37
CA ARG A 66 4.53 0.70 -29.59
C ARG A 66 4.91 0.28 -31.01
N GLU A 67 5.99 0.85 -31.54
CA GLU A 67 6.67 0.29 -32.72
C GLU A 67 6.93 -1.22 -32.51
N GLY A 68 6.54 -2.04 -33.48
CA GLY A 68 6.55 -3.50 -33.39
C GLY A 68 5.23 -4.13 -32.91
N GLY A 69 4.25 -3.33 -32.46
CA GLY A 69 2.85 -3.73 -32.27
C GLY A 69 2.54 -4.70 -31.14
N SER A 70 3.54 -5.19 -30.41
CA SER A 70 3.36 -6.20 -29.37
C SER A 70 3.02 -5.63 -27.99
N THR A 71 3.23 -4.34 -27.74
CA THR A 71 2.91 -3.69 -26.46
C THR A 71 2.15 -2.39 -26.67
N ALA A 72 1.45 -1.96 -25.62
CA ALA A 72 0.73 -0.69 -25.58
C ALA A 72 1.35 0.25 -24.55
N VAL A 73 1.34 1.54 -24.88
CA VAL A 73 1.63 2.62 -23.93
C VAL A 73 0.33 3.37 -23.67
N HIS A 74 -0.03 3.50 -22.41
CA HIS A 74 -1.21 4.22 -21.93
C HIS A 74 -0.79 5.47 -21.16
N SER A 75 -1.59 6.53 -21.25
CA SER A 75 -1.45 7.75 -20.48
C SER A 75 -2.83 8.24 -20.04
N PHE A 76 -2.97 8.70 -18.80
CA PHE A 76 -4.22 9.24 -18.26
C PHE A 76 -3.99 10.02 -16.97
N SER A 77 -5.03 10.66 -16.49
CA SER A 77 -5.08 11.26 -15.15
C SER A 77 -6.20 10.64 -14.33
N VAL A 78 -5.95 10.41 -13.05
CA VAL A 78 -6.95 9.97 -12.08
C VAL A 78 -7.17 11.07 -11.06
N HIS A 79 -8.39 11.58 -10.98
CA HIS A 79 -8.79 12.60 -10.01
C HIS A 79 -9.61 11.98 -8.88
N ASN A 80 -9.22 12.24 -7.63
CA ASN A 80 -9.98 11.84 -6.46
C ASN A 80 -11.03 12.89 -6.11
N THR A 81 -12.29 12.60 -6.46
CA THR A 81 -13.45 13.43 -6.15
C THR A 81 -13.98 13.20 -4.73
N SER A 82 -13.39 12.28 -3.96
CA SER A 82 -13.83 12.01 -2.60
C SER A 82 -13.60 13.22 -1.71
N LYS A 83 -14.53 13.48 -0.79
CA LYS A 83 -14.37 14.51 0.25
C LYS A 83 -13.75 13.97 1.54
N ARG A 84 -13.59 12.65 1.65
CA ARG A 84 -13.31 11.97 2.93
C ARG A 84 -12.22 10.91 2.83
N HIS A 85 -12.01 10.35 1.65
CA HIS A 85 -11.15 9.18 1.47
C HIS A 85 -9.95 9.50 0.57
N ALA A 86 -8.78 9.07 1.01
CA ALA A 86 -7.59 8.97 0.17
C ALA A 86 -7.41 7.50 -0.27
N TYR A 87 -6.81 7.30 -1.43
CA TYR A 87 -6.57 5.97 -1.99
C TYR A 87 -5.07 5.68 -1.98
N LYS A 88 -4.66 4.47 -1.62
CA LYS A 88 -3.24 4.08 -1.61
C LYS A 88 -2.78 3.51 -2.95
N ALA A 89 -3.67 2.76 -3.58
CA ALA A 89 -3.46 2.12 -4.87
C ALA A 89 -4.78 2.09 -5.63
N ILE A 90 -4.68 1.94 -6.94
CA ILE A 90 -5.84 1.83 -7.84
C ILE A 90 -5.67 0.57 -8.67
N SER A 91 -6.68 -0.28 -8.65
CA SER A 91 -6.79 -1.41 -9.58
C SER A 91 -7.50 -0.91 -10.83
N LEU A 92 -6.90 -1.14 -11.99
CA LEU A 92 -7.40 -0.72 -13.30
C LEU A 92 -7.57 -1.94 -14.19
N ARG A 93 -8.59 -1.91 -15.04
CA ARG A 93 -8.78 -2.85 -16.14
C ARG A 93 -8.71 -2.11 -17.45
N PHE A 94 -7.82 -2.57 -18.32
CA PHE A 94 -7.70 -2.09 -19.69
C PHE A 94 -8.44 -3.07 -20.59
N PHE A 95 -9.38 -2.56 -21.37
CA PHE A 95 -10.09 -3.33 -22.39
C PHE A 95 -9.50 -3.00 -23.75
N TYR A 96 -9.43 -3.99 -24.62
CA TYR A 96 -8.94 -3.84 -25.99
C TYR A 96 -10.03 -4.29 -26.96
N PHE A 97 -10.22 -3.53 -28.03
CA PHE A 97 -11.30 -3.75 -28.99
C PHE A 97 -10.77 -3.89 -30.40
N SER A 98 -11.45 -4.69 -31.22
CA SER A 98 -11.24 -4.72 -32.67
C SER A 98 -11.72 -3.43 -33.33
N ASP A 99 -11.44 -3.30 -34.63
CA ASP A 99 -11.98 -2.25 -35.50
C ASP A 99 -13.52 -2.25 -35.56
N LEU A 100 -14.14 -3.40 -35.34
CA LEU A 100 -15.59 -3.58 -35.23
C LEU A 100 -16.15 -3.25 -33.83
N GLY A 101 -15.31 -2.82 -32.90
CA GLY A 101 -15.71 -2.52 -31.52
C GLY A 101 -15.98 -3.75 -30.64
N THR A 102 -15.59 -4.95 -31.08
CA THR A 102 -15.70 -6.17 -30.27
C THR A 102 -14.52 -6.28 -29.32
N GLU A 103 -14.75 -6.62 -28.04
CA GLU A 103 -13.65 -6.86 -27.10
C GLU A 103 -12.78 -8.05 -27.58
N VAL A 104 -11.48 -7.83 -27.73
CA VAL A 104 -10.49 -8.85 -28.12
C VAL A 104 -9.58 -9.27 -26.98
N GLY A 105 -9.62 -8.55 -25.86
CA GLY A 105 -8.91 -8.92 -24.64
C GLY A 105 -8.91 -7.83 -23.59
N ARG A 106 -8.34 -8.16 -22.44
CA ARG A 106 -8.24 -7.27 -21.28
C ARG A 106 -6.97 -7.51 -20.48
N ILE A 107 -6.49 -6.49 -19.79
CA ILE A 107 -5.33 -6.55 -18.88
C ILE A 107 -5.68 -5.81 -17.59
N ASP A 108 -5.49 -6.47 -16.45
CA ASP A 108 -5.66 -5.87 -15.13
C ASP A 108 -4.29 -5.39 -14.61
N GLN A 109 -4.25 -4.19 -14.03
CA GLN A 109 -3.03 -3.58 -13.52
C GLN A 109 -3.32 -2.81 -12.23
N VAL A 110 -2.43 -2.94 -11.26
CA VAL A 110 -2.47 -2.11 -10.04
C VAL A 110 -1.45 -0.98 -10.18
N ILE A 111 -1.88 0.24 -9.89
CA ILE A 111 -1.02 1.40 -9.75
C ILE A 111 -0.87 1.71 -8.26
N ASP A 112 0.30 1.42 -7.72
CA ASP A 112 0.65 1.72 -6.33
C ASP A 112 1.07 3.19 -6.20
N LYS A 113 0.06 4.08 -6.18
CA LYS A 113 0.24 5.52 -6.02
C LYS A 113 -0.85 6.07 -5.12
N VAL A 114 -0.40 6.73 -4.06
CA VAL A 114 -1.30 7.42 -3.13
C VAL A 114 -1.94 8.60 -3.85
N ILE A 115 -3.27 8.71 -3.75
CA ILE A 115 -4.07 9.83 -4.24
C ILE A 115 -4.84 10.43 -3.07
N GLN A 116 -4.42 11.62 -2.67
CA GLN A 116 -5.05 12.39 -1.60
C GLN A 116 -6.43 12.93 -2.03
N ILE A 117 -7.20 13.40 -1.06
CA ILE A 117 -8.51 14.04 -1.27
C ILE A 117 -8.35 15.25 -2.20
N GLY A 118 -9.12 15.28 -3.30
CA GLY A 118 -9.08 16.35 -4.30
C GLY A 118 -7.83 16.35 -5.19
N GLU A 119 -6.92 15.39 -5.03
CA GLU A 119 -5.70 15.31 -5.83
C GLU A 119 -6.00 14.76 -7.23
N THR A 120 -5.25 15.24 -8.22
CA THR A 120 -5.17 14.63 -9.55
C THR A 120 -3.78 14.06 -9.76
N VAL A 121 -3.73 12.75 -9.98
CA VAL A 121 -2.51 12.03 -10.29
C VAL A 121 -2.43 11.78 -11.79
N ARG A 122 -1.36 12.24 -12.42
CA ARG A 122 -1.04 11.94 -13.81
C ARG A 122 -0.19 10.67 -13.91
N VAL A 123 -0.52 9.83 -14.88
CA VAL A 123 0.21 8.65 -15.31
C VAL A 123 0.61 8.90 -16.76
N ASP A 124 1.84 9.38 -16.97
CA ASP A 124 2.32 9.78 -18.30
C ASP A 124 2.68 8.61 -19.21
N ARG A 125 3.11 7.50 -18.61
CA ARG A 125 3.56 6.33 -19.34
C ARG A 125 3.35 5.08 -18.53
N LEU A 126 2.35 4.29 -18.90
CA LEU A 126 2.12 2.94 -18.43
C LEU A 126 2.25 1.98 -19.60
N GLU A 127 3.30 1.16 -19.60
CA GLU A 127 3.54 0.16 -20.64
C GLU A 127 2.94 -1.17 -20.20
N LEU A 128 1.98 -1.68 -20.96
CA LEU A 128 1.34 -2.96 -20.73
C LEU A 128 1.85 -3.98 -21.75
N GLY A 129 1.90 -5.25 -21.32
CA GLY A 129 2.52 -6.37 -22.03
C GLY A 129 1.83 -6.77 -23.35
N MET A 130 1.89 -8.06 -23.70
CA MET A 130 1.42 -8.56 -25.00
C MET A 130 -0.01 -8.12 -25.32
N LEU A 131 -0.13 -7.24 -26.32
CA LEU A 131 -1.40 -6.79 -26.86
C LEU A 131 -2.11 -7.95 -27.57
N PRO A 132 -3.43 -8.12 -27.38
CA PRO A 132 -4.22 -9.05 -28.18
C PRO A 132 -4.10 -8.74 -29.68
N GLN A 133 -4.10 -9.78 -30.51
CA GLN A 133 -4.12 -9.61 -31.96
C GLN A 133 -5.37 -8.83 -32.39
N HIS A 134 -5.25 -8.08 -33.49
CA HIS A 134 -6.32 -7.25 -34.04
C HIS A 134 -6.84 -6.12 -33.14
N THR A 135 -6.13 -5.77 -32.06
CA THR A 135 -6.46 -4.59 -31.25
C THR A 135 -6.44 -3.32 -32.11
N TYR A 136 -7.49 -2.52 -32.08
CA TYR A 136 -7.64 -1.24 -32.78
C TYR A 136 -8.08 -0.11 -31.83
N GLY A 137 -8.83 -0.43 -30.78
CA GLY A 137 -9.27 0.47 -29.71
C GLY A 137 -8.82 -0.02 -28.34
N ALA A 138 -8.83 0.88 -27.36
CA ALA A 138 -8.67 0.51 -25.96
C ALA A 138 -9.47 1.47 -25.07
N ASP A 139 -9.95 0.96 -23.95
CA ASP A 139 -10.57 1.72 -22.85
C ASP A 139 -9.94 1.32 -21.51
N VAL A 140 -10.22 2.10 -20.48
CA VAL A 140 -9.75 1.86 -19.11
C VAL A 140 -10.87 2.10 -18.11
N GLU A 141 -10.96 1.21 -17.13
CA GLU A 141 -11.93 1.27 -16.03
C GLU A 141 -11.20 1.09 -14.69
N ILE A 142 -11.76 1.67 -13.63
CA ILE A 142 -11.32 1.42 -12.26
C ILE A 142 -12.10 0.21 -11.72
N ILE A 143 -11.39 -0.79 -11.21
CA ILE A 143 -11.97 -2.02 -10.65
C ILE A 143 -11.63 -2.14 -9.16
N ASP A 144 -12.33 -3.02 -8.45
CA ASP A 144 -12.17 -3.23 -7.01
C ASP A 144 -10.98 -4.13 -6.64
#